data_AF-A0A7Y3CBM5-F1
#
_entry.id   AF-A0A7Y3CBM5-F1
#
_cell.length_a   1.000
_cell.length_b   1.000
_cell.length_c   1.000
_cell.angle_alpha   90.00
_cell.angle_beta   90.00
_cell.angle_gamma   90.00
#
_symmetry.space_group_name_H-M   'P 1'
#
loop_
_entity.id
_entity.type
_entity.pdbx_description
1 polymer ?
#
loop_
_entity_poly.entity_id
_entity_poly.type
_entity_poly.pdbx_seq_one_letter_code
_entity_poly.pdbx_strand_id
1 'polypeptide(L)'
;SLKKDYPTAIVHLKNAVAAEDNLTYTEPAAWHIPTRQNLGAILLEAKEYEEAEKIYREDLKVLRQNGWSLMGLYKSLKGQGKMQEANQVQEEFNMVWKDADIVISNSVL
;
A
#
# COMPACT_ATOMS: atom_id res chain seq x y z
N SER A 1 -1.07 26.34 14.38
CA SER A 1 -0.32 25.08 14.55
C SER A 1 -1.32 23.94 14.68
N LEU A 2 -1.71 23.32 13.55
CA LEU A 2 -2.59 22.15 13.54
C LEU A 2 -1.81 20.96 14.10
N LYS A 3 -2.05 20.61 15.37
CA LYS A 3 -1.53 19.37 15.95
C LYS A 3 -2.05 18.20 15.12
N LYS A 4 -1.15 17.46 14.48
CA LYS A 4 -1.48 16.20 13.80
C LYS A 4 -1.89 15.18 14.87
N ASP A 5 -3.18 14.96 15.02
CA ASP A 5 -3.74 13.96 15.95
C ASP A 5 -3.81 12.59 15.26
N TYR A 6 -2.63 11.96 15.17
CA TYR A 6 -2.45 10.67 14.52
C TYR A 6 -3.29 9.52 15.15
N PRO A 7 -3.42 9.40 16.49
CA PRO A 7 -4.26 8.37 17.11
C PRO A 7 -5.73 8.41 16.63
N THR A 8 -6.32 9.60 16.58
CA THR A 8 -7.70 9.79 16.14
C THR A 8 -7.86 9.47 14.66
N ALA A 9 -6.92 9.91 13.81
CA ALA A 9 -6.93 9.60 12.37
C ALA A 9 -6.83 8.09 12.09
N ILE A 10 -5.99 7.37 12.83
CA ILE A 10 -5.82 5.92 12.71
C ILE A 10 -7.14 5.19 13.05
N VAL A 11 -7.83 5.59 14.12
CA VAL A 11 -9.11 4.99 14.53
C VAL A 11 -10.17 5.17 13.45
N HIS A 12 -10.29 6.38 12.89
CA HIS A 12 -11.27 6.66 11.83
C HIS A 12 -10.99 5.88 10.53
N LEU A 13 -9.73 5.79 10.12
CA LEU A 13 -9.36 5.04 8.92
C LEU A 13 -9.54 3.53 9.11
N LYS A 14 -9.25 2.98 10.29
CA LYS A 14 -9.54 1.57 10.61
C LYS A 14 -11.03 1.25 10.51
N ASN A 15 -11.87 2.13 11.03
CA ASN A 15 -13.33 1.98 10.94
C ASN A 15 -13.85 2.10 9.50
N ALA A 16 -13.26 2.99 8.70
CA ALA A 16 -13.61 3.13 7.28
C ALA A 16 -13.27 1.87 6.48
N VAL A 17 -12.05 1.33 6.65
CA VAL A 17 -11.64 0.07 6.00
C VAL A 17 -12.55 -1.09 6.42
N ALA A 18 -12.87 -1.22 7.71
CA ALA A 18 -13.77 -2.27 8.19
C ALA A 18 -15.20 -2.14 7.67
N ALA A 19 -15.69 -0.91 7.48
CA ALA A 19 -17.01 -0.65 6.89
C ALA A 19 -17.03 -0.94 5.38
N GLU A 20 -15.95 -0.60 4.67
CA GLU A 20 -15.76 -0.91 3.24
C GLU A 20 -15.68 -2.43 3.02
N ASP A 21 -14.91 -3.15 3.84
CA ASP A 21 -14.75 -4.61 3.77
C ASP A 21 -16.06 -5.37 4.08
N ASN A 22 -17.02 -4.74 4.77
CA ASN A 22 -18.28 -5.35 5.21
C ASN A 22 -19.51 -4.99 4.33
N LEU A 23 -19.35 -4.17 3.29
CA LEU A 23 -20.41 -3.94 2.31
C LEU A 23 -20.55 -5.18 1.43
N THR A 24 -21.74 -5.79 1.45
CA THR A 24 -22.03 -7.01 0.68
C THR A 24 -21.89 -6.73 -0.82
N TYR A 25 -20.91 -7.40 -1.42
CA TYR A 25 -20.43 -7.30 -2.79
C TYR A 25 -21.56 -7.24 -3.83
N THR A 26 -21.69 -6.10 -4.52
CA THR A 26 -22.41 -5.97 -5.80
C THR A 26 -21.63 -5.03 -6.72
N GLU A 27 -21.31 -5.53 -7.92
CA GLU A 27 -20.45 -4.94 -8.95
C GLU A 27 -21.04 -3.68 -9.66
N PRO A 28 -20.22 -2.84 -10.29
CA PRO A 28 -18.81 -3.08 -10.63
C PRO A 28 -17.84 -2.69 -9.51
N ALA A 29 -16.74 -3.45 -9.37
CA ALA A 29 -15.74 -3.27 -8.33
C ALA A 29 -15.17 -1.83 -8.33
N ALA A 30 -15.68 -1.00 -7.42
CA ALA A 30 -15.26 0.37 -7.30
C ALA A 30 -13.80 0.42 -6.84
N TRP A 31 -12.93 0.86 -7.73
CA TRP A 31 -11.54 1.24 -7.51
C TRP A 31 -11.42 2.36 -6.45
N HIS A 32 -11.62 2.04 -5.18
CA HIS A 32 -11.33 2.90 -4.03
C HIS A 32 -10.15 2.33 -3.25
N ILE A 33 -8.94 2.36 -3.85
CA ILE A 33 -7.68 1.98 -3.20
C ILE A 33 -6.84 3.16 -2.62
N PRO A 34 -7.33 4.42 -2.44
CA PRO A 34 -6.58 5.40 -1.65
C PRO A 34 -6.60 5.11 -0.15
N THR A 35 -7.64 4.49 0.41
CA THR A 35 -7.84 4.36 1.86
C THR A 35 -6.79 3.44 2.51
N ARG A 36 -6.50 2.29 1.91
CA ARG A 36 -5.51 1.31 2.40
C ARG A 36 -4.08 1.83 2.31
N GLN A 37 -3.77 2.55 1.22
CA GLN A 37 -2.46 3.18 1.02
C GLN A 37 -2.24 4.37 1.98
N ASN A 38 -3.28 5.19 2.21
CA ASN A 38 -3.23 6.28 3.19
C ASN A 38 -3.03 5.75 4.61
N LEU A 39 -3.72 4.68 4.99
CA LEU A 39 -3.52 4.02 6.28
C LEU A 39 -2.09 3.49 6.42
N GLY A 40 -1.58 2.77 5.43
CA GLY A 40 -0.21 2.28 5.42
C GLY A 40 0.83 3.41 5.54
N ALA A 41 0.61 4.55 4.88
CA ALA A 41 1.51 5.70 4.96
C ALA A 41 1.53 6.33 6.36
N ILE A 42 0.36 6.47 6.99
CA ILE A 42 0.25 6.99 8.36
C ILE A 42 0.92 6.04 9.36
N LEU A 43 0.78 4.72 9.19
CA LEU A 43 1.44 3.74 10.04
C LEU A 43 2.97 3.81 9.92
N LEU A 44 3.50 4.04 8.70
CA LEU A 44 4.92 4.30 8.50
C LEU A 44 5.39 5.58 9.20
N GLU A 45 4.64 6.68 9.10
CA GLU A 45 4.96 7.94 9.80
C GLU A 45 4.95 7.76 11.32
N ALA A 46 4.01 6.96 11.83
CA ALA A 46 3.90 6.60 13.24
C ALA A 46 4.95 5.58 13.71
N LYS A 47 5.77 5.03 12.79
CA LYS A 47 6.74 3.94 13.04
C LYS A 47 6.09 2.62 13.50
N GLU A 48 4.81 2.45 13.23
CA GLU A 48 4.05 1.22 13.46
C GLU A 48 4.32 0.23 12.32
N TYR A 49 5.58 -0.17 12.18
CA TYR A 49 6.07 -0.84 10.98
C TYR A 49 5.47 -2.24 10.77
N GLU A 50 5.21 -2.99 11.84
CA GLU A 50 4.59 -4.31 11.75
C GLU A 50 3.15 -4.22 11.22
N GLU A 51 2.41 -3.21 11.66
CA GLU A 51 1.04 -3.00 11.19
C GLU A 51 1.02 -2.49 9.75
N ALA A 52 1.94 -1.59 9.40
CA ALA A 52 2.12 -1.14 8.02
C ALA A 52 2.42 -2.32 7.08
N GLU A 53 3.29 -3.25 7.49
CA GLU A 53 3.61 -4.46 6.72
C GLU A 53 2.35 -5.27 6.42
N LYS A 54 1.51 -5.55 7.42
CA LYS A 54 0.25 -6.30 7.22
C LYS A 54 -0.64 -5.60 6.19
N ILE A 55 -0.84 -4.29 6.34
CA ILE A 55 -1.69 -3.51 5.43
C ILE A 55 -1.22 -3.61 3.98
N TYR A 56 0.09 -3.44 3.72
CA TYR A 56 0.62 -3.54 2.37
C TYR A 56 0.61 -4.97 1.82
N ARG A 57 0.84 -5.99 2.66
CA ARG A 57 0.73 -7.39 2.23
C ARG A 57 -0.70 -7.77 1.86
N GLU A 58 -1.70 -7.31 2.61
CA GLU A 58 -3.11 -7.53 2.24
C GLU A 58 -3.47 -6.81 0.94
N ASP A 59 -2.99 -5.58 0.73
CA ASP A 59 -3.20 -4.87 -0.55
C ASP A 59 -2.62 -5.65 -1.74
N LEU A 60 -1.41 -6.18 -1.58
CA LEU A 60 -0.72 -6.94 -2.63
C LEU A 60 -1.34 -8.33 -2.89
N LYS A 61 -2.21 -8.86 -2.01
CA LYS A 61 -3.02 -10.05 -2.34
C LYS A 61 -4.10 -9.73 -3.37
N VAL A 62 -4.63 -8.50 -3.35
CA VAL A 62 -5.68 -8.02 -4.26
C VAL A 62 -5.04 -7.46 -5.53
N LEU A 63 -4.06 -6.56 -5.39
CA LEU A 63 -3.33 -5.92 -6.47
C LEU A 63 -1.83 -6.21 -6.39
N ARG A 64 -1.43 -7.38 -6.89
CA ARG A 64 -0.07 -7.92 -6.76
C ARG A 64 1.07 -7.02 -7.22
N GLN A 65 0.82 -6.12 -8.18
CA GLN A 65 1.85 -5.26 -8.77
C GLN A 65 1.65 -3.76 -8.47
N ASN A 66 0.96 -3.45 -7.36
CA ASN A 66 0.77 -2.07 -6.93
C ASN A 66 2.09 -1.46 -6.43
N GLY A 67 2.70 -0.58 -7.24
CA GLY A 67 4.00 0.03 -6.94
C GLY A 67 4.05 0.82 -5.63
N TRP A 68 2.95 1.49 -5.24
CA TRP A 68 2.91 2.22 -3.97
C TRP A 68 2.91 1.26 -2.77
N SER A 69 2.20 0.14 -2.89
CA SER A 69 2.14 -0.87 -1.83
C SER A 69 3.44 -1.67 -1.72
N LEU A 70 4.11 -1.98 -2.84
CA LEU A 70 5.46 -2.56 -2.83
C LEU A 70 6.46 -1.62 -2.15
N MET A 71 6.43 -0.32 -2.46
CA MET A 71 7.30 0.67 -1.81
C MET A 71 6.97 0.86 -0.33
N GLY A 72 5.68 0.81 0.03
CA GLY A 72 5.21 0.82 1.41
C GLY A 72 5.72 -0.38 2.22
N LEU A 73 5.59 -1.58 1.65
CA LEU A 73 6.07 -2.84 2.23
C LEU A 73 7.60 -2.83 2.41
N TYR A 74 8.34 -2.34 1.41
CA TYR A 74 9.78 -2.15 1.51
C TYR A 74 10.17 -1.27 2.71
N LYS A 75 9.50 -0.12 2.87
CA LYS A 75 9.77 0.82 3.96
C LYS A 75 9.41 0.23 5.32
N SER A 76 8.31 -0.52 5.43
CA SER A 76 7.91 -1.16 6.69
C SER A 76 8.91 -2.24 7.10
N LEU A 77 9.36 -3.07 6.17
CA LEU A 77 10.36 -4.12 6.43
C LEU A 77 11.71 -3.52 6.85
N LYS A 78 12.16 -2.43 6.22
CA LYS A 78 13.35 -1.70 6.65
C LYS A 78 13.21 -1.11 8.04
N GLY A 79 12.05 -0.53 8.37
CA GLY A 79 11.77 0.00 9.71
C GLY A 79 11.88 -1.05 10.81
N GLN A 80 11.56 -2.32 10.49
CA GLN A 80 11.70 -3.47 11.39
C GLN A 80 13.10 -4.09 11.39
N GLY A 81 14.02 -3.66 10.54
CA GLY A 81 15.34 -4.28 10.37
C GLY A 81 15.33 -5.59 9.58
N LYS A 82 14.21 -5.96 8.93
CA LYS A 82 14.07 -7.16 8.09
C LYS A 82 14.68 -6.94 6.70
N MET A 83 15.99 -6.70 6.65
CA MET A 83 16.69 -6.24 5.44
C MET A 83 16.68 -7.27 4.30
N GLN A 84 16.68 -8.57 4.60
CA GLN A 84 16.62 -9.61 3.57
C GLN A 84 15.30 -9.57 2.79
N GLU A 85 14.18 -9.56 3.51
CA GLU A 85 12.85 -9.43 2.90
C GLU A 85 12.67 -8.08 2.21
N ALA A 86 13.17 -6.99 2.80
CA ALA A 86 13.11 -5.68 2.18
C ALA A 86 13.82 -5.67 0.82
N ASN A 87 15.00 -6.27 0.71
CA ASN A 87 15.72 -6.34 -0.55
C ASN A 87 14.95 -7.15 -1.62
N GLN A 88 14.32 -8.26 -1.24
CA GLN A 88 13.47 -9.04 -2.16
C GLN A 88 12.30 -8.22 -2.70
N VAL A 89 11.61 -7.46 -1.84
CA VAL A 89 10.50 -6.58 -2.24
C VAL A 89 11.02 -5.44 -3.14
N GLN A 90 12.22 -4.94 -2.89
CA GLN A 90 12.85 -3.91 -3.73
C GLN A 90 13.19 -4.45 -5.12
N GLU A 91 13.66 -5.69 -5.22
CA GLU A 91 13.90 -6.37 -6.50
C GLU A 91 12.58 -6.58 -7.27
N GLU A 92 11.52 -7.03 -6.59
CA GLU A 92 10.18 -7.16 -7.17
C GLU A 92 9.67 -5.82 -7.71
N PHE A 93 9.78 -4.76 -6.92
CA PHE A 93 9.43 -3.40 -7.37
C PHE A 93 10.22 -3.01 -8.63
N ASN A 94 11.54 -3.21 -8.64
CA ASN A 94 12.37 -2.86 -9.78
C ASN A 94 12.03 -3.68 -11.03
N MET A 95 11.68 -4.96 -10.90
CA MET A 95 11.26 -5.79 -12.03
C MET A 95 9.94 -5.32 -12.63
N VAL A 96 8.95 -5.03 -11.77
CA VAL A 96 7.61 -4.59 -12.19
C VAL A 96 7.64 -3.18 -12.79
N TRP A 97 8.46 -2.28 -12.24
CA TRP A 97 8.55 -0.89 -12.70
C TRP A 97 9.60 -0.63 -13.78
N LYS A 98 10.45 -1.59 -14.13
CA LYS A 98 11.34 -1.48 -15.30
C LYS A 98 10.56 -1.37 -16.61
N ASP A 99 9.39 -1.98 -16.68
CA ASP A 99 8.49 -1.94 -17.84
C ASP A 99 7.39 -0.87 -17.70
N ALA A 100 7.32 -0.13 -16.59
CA ALA A 100 6.35 0.96 -16.43
C ALA A 100 6.68 2.18 -17.33
N ASP A 101 7.93 2.31 -17.75
CA ASP A 101 8.38 3.21 -18.82
C ASP A 101 8.22 2.57 -20.20
N ILE A 102 7.02 2.06 -20.54
CA ILE A 102 6.73 1.67 -21.93
C ILE A 102 6.92 2.90 -22.81
N VAL A 103 8.01 2.92 -23.59
CA VAL A 103 8.11 3.75 -24.79
C VAL A 103 7.13 3.16 -25.80
N ILE A 104 5.90 3.69 -25.82
CA ILE A 104 4.93 3.41 -26.88
C ILE A 104 5.51 4.02 -28.16
N SER A 105 6.22 3.19 -28.92
CA SER A 105 6.87 3.60 -30.16
C SER A 105 5.99 3.41 -31.38
N ASN A 106 4.81 2.77 -31.27
CA ASN A 106 3.84 2.66 -32.36
C ASN A 106 2.40 2.49 -31.84
N SER A 107 1.46 3.02 -32.63
CA SER A 107 0.02 2.82 -32.49
C SER A 107 -0.40 1.51 -33.16
N VAL A 108 -1.41 0.84 -32.61
CA VAL A 108 -1.99 -0.39 -33.21
C VAL A 108 -3.09 0.02 -34.19
N LEU A 109 -3.17 -0.67 -35.35
CA LEU A 109 -4.24 -0.55 -36.35
C LEU A 109 -5.62 -0.92 -35.78
#